data_AF-A0AAJ3UI40-F1
#
_entry.id   AF-A0AAJ3UI40-F1
#
_cell.length_a   1.000
_cell.length_b   1.000
_cell.length_c   1.000
_cell.angle_alpha   90.00
_cell.angle_beta   90.00
_cell.angle_gamma   90.00
#
_symmetry.space_group_name_H-M   'P 1'
#
loop_
_entity.id
_entity.type
_entity.pdbx_description
1 polymer ?
#
loop_
_entity_poly.entity_id
_entity_poly.type
_entity_poly.pdbx_seq_one_letter_code
_entity_poly.pdbx_strand_id
1 'polypeptide(L)'
;MKMPRKRKVTFAATLIFADEPQLVLLKDRDLPIVAVAIPDDDPRKSMFLATTLPRKEWQSYLDGNCDLRYLFTYPKARLVYTFDLNTMQDNIVRMDPYLEAIPEELLPEPRMFSVFHTEELPVEPMASDEEVLVVDGEWDMPEFGNFYQRYSDVYAFIAAIKNWKSLQVPIELRQKILQIFNTKPFQGGFSYVHFFQELNSRVQRTQRLGLDKISYASPGTVEIRGEAELFAEMQSLIPNFLEHRDEISEQYKKLYQYLSENRYLQMSGENYPDEPVISSYINSEARALAELMSEPDFDAVHALAHDNALVTAKIVLAFQRRLDEAAAYFAQGRVSFS
;
A
#
# COMPACT_ATOMS: atom_id res chain seq x y z
N MET A 1 5.53 -11.45 -31.23
CA MET A 1 5.32 -10.15 -30.52
C MET A 1 4.92 -9.12 -31.56
N LYS A 2 3.80 -8.38 -31.40
CA LYS A 2 3.45 -7.31 -32.36
C LYS A 2 4.49 -6.20 -32.26
N MET A 3 5.09 -5.78 -33.37
CA MET A 3 6.03 -4.66 -33.39
C MET A 3 5.35 -3.39 -32.85
N PRO A 4 6.01 -2.62 -31.98
CA PRO A 4 5.50 -1.33 -31.55
C PRO A 4 5.35 -0.41 -32.77
N ARG A 5 4.24 0.33 -32.80
CA ARG A 5 3.93 1.28 -33.88
C ARG A 5 4.18 2.70 -33.39
N LYS A 6 4.35 3.63 -34.34
CA LYS A 6 4.34 5.07 -34.05
C LYS A 6 3.14 5.43 -33.18
N ARG A 7 3.36 6.31 -32.21
CA ARG A 7 2.34 6.70 -31.23
C ARG A 7 2.19 8.21 -31.19
N LYS A 8 0.96 8.68 -30.99
CA LYS A 8 0.66 10.08 -30.69
C LYS A 8 0.31 10.16 -29.22
N VAL A 9 0.96 11.04 -28.49
CA VAL A 9 0.77 11.20 -27.04
C VAL A 9 0.65 12.67 -26.70
N THR A 10 0.01 12.97 -25.58
CA THR A 10 -0.19 14.36 -25.13
C THR A 10 0.94 14.73 -24.18
N PHE A 11 1.55 15.88 -24.39
CA PHE A 11 2.48 16.49 -23.44
C PHE A 11 1.72 16.90 -22.17
N ALA A 12 2.19 16.48 -21.01
CA ALA A 12 1.49 16.71 -19.74
C ALA A 12 2.21 17.73 -18.85
N ALA A 13 3.52 17.60 -18.66
CA ALA A 13 4.30 18.48 -17.77
C ALA A 13 5.81 18.38 -18.05
N THR A 14 6.56 19.41 -17.65
CA THR A 14 8.03 19.35 -17.60
C THR A 14 8.44 19.00 -16.17
N LEU A 15 8.96 17.79 -15.97
CA LEU A 15 9.36 17.36 -14.64
C LEU A 15 10.65 18.01 -14.18
N ILE A 16 11.62 18.17 -15.09
CA ILE A 16 12.91 18.80 -14.78
C ILE A 16 13.28 19.74 -15.91
N PHE A 17 13.52 21.00 -15.56
CA PHE A 17 13.96 22.05 -16.45
C PHE A 17 15.35 22.54 -16.00
N ALA A 18 16.36 22.42 -16.87
CA ALA A 18 17.70 22.95 -16.66
C ALA A 18 18.18 23.54 -17.99
N ASP A 19 18.03 24.86 -18.13
CA ASP A 19 18.17 25.66 -19.35
C ASP A 19 17.18 25.29 -20.49
N GLU A 20 16.87 24.01 -20.62
CA GLU A 20 15.86 23.40 -21.47
C GLU A 20 15.17 22.22 -20.73
N PRO A 21 14.05 21.69 -21.25
CA PRO A 21 13.42 20.52 -20.67
C PRO A 21 14.35 19.30 -20.69
N GLN A 22 14.67 18.75 -19.51
CA GLN A 22 15.53 17.58 -19.35
C GLN A 22 14.72 16.30 -19.10
N LEU A 23 13.59 16.44 -18.44
CA LEU A 23 12.67 15.34 -18.13
C LEU A 23 11.24 15.80 -18.35
N VAL A 24 10.48 15.05 -19.14
CA VAL A 24 9.09 15.39 -19.46
C VAL A 24 8.14 14.21 -19.19
N LEU A 25 6.91 14.55 -18.81
CA LEU A 25 5.82 13.62 -18.66
C LEU A 25 4.88 13.73 -19.87
N LEU A 26 4.63 12.61 -20.51
CA LEU A 26 3.67 12.45 -21.58
C LEU A 26 2.55 11.51 -21.11
N LYS A 27 1.38 11.62 -21.74
CA LYS A 27 0.21 10.78 -21.45
C LYS A 27 -0.39 10.21 -22.72
N ASP A 28 -0.66 8.90 -22.67
CA ASP A 28 -1.54 8.22 -23.62
C ASP A 28 -2.77 7.72 -22.85
N ARG A 29 -3.82 8.54 -22.82
CA ARG A 29 -4.97 8.37 -21.91
C ARG A 29 -4.48 8.33 -20.46
N ASP A 30 -4.62 7.19 -19.78
CA ASP A 30 -4.19 6.98 -18.39
C ASP A 30 -2.78 6.36 -18.27
N LEU A 31 -2.10 6.09 -19.38
CA LEU A 31 -0.77 5.51 -19.38
C LEU A 31 0.30 6.61 -19.25
N PRO A 32 1.03 6.68 -18.11
CA PRO A 32 2.14 7.60 -17.97
C PRO A 32 3.32 7.16 -18.83
N ILE A 33 3.96 8.13 -19.47
CA ILE A 33 5.14 7.94 -20.31
C ILE A 33 6.15 8.98 -19.86
N VAL A 34 7.31 8.53 -19.44
CA VAL A 34 8.39 9.42 -18.98
C VAL A 34 9.45 9.47 -20.06
N ALA A 35 9.94 10.67 -20.37
CA ALA A 35 10.95 10.86 -21.40
C ALA A 35 12.08 11.77 -20.94
N VAL A 36 13.31 11.33 -21.21
CA VAL A 36 14.56 11.99 -20.81
C VAL A 36 15.19 12.59 -22.07
N ALA A 37 15.71 13.81 -21.96
CA ALA A 37 16.44 14.45 -23.03
C ALA A 37 17.69 13.65 -23.36
N ILE A 38 17.97 13.47 -24.65
CA ILE A 38 19.16 12.79 -25.16
C ILE A 38 19.92 13.73 -26.09
N PRO A 39 21.26 13.66 -26.12
CA PRO A 39 22.07 14.50 -27.00
C PRO A 39 21.78 14.19 -28.48
N ASP A 40 21.75 15.23 -29.31
CA ASP A 40 21.73 15.15 -30.78
C ASP A 40 22.73 16.17 -31.33
N ASP A 41 23.43 15.83 -32.40
CA ASP A 41 24.43 16.71 -33.03
C ASP A 41 23.79 17.94 -33.70
N ASP A 42 22.47 17.90 -33.98
CA ASP A 42 21.72 19.02 -34.53
C ASP A 42 21.14 19.90 -33.39
N PRO A 43 21.67 21.13 -33.19
CA PRO A 43 21.21 22.03 -32.13
C PRO A 43 19.77 22.53 -32.33
N ARG A 44 19.13 22.21 -33.47
CA ARG A 44 17.73 22.55 -33.74
C ARG A 44 16.76 21.48 -33.25
N LYS A 45 17.25 20.32 -32.85
CA LYS A 45 16.43 19.23 -32.33
C LYS A 45 16.49 19.21 -30.82
N SER A 46 15.38 18.83 -30.22
CA SER A 46 15.30 18.55 -28.80
C SER A 46 14.85 17.10 -28.66
N MET A 47 15.83 16.18 -28.73
CA MET A 47 15.57 14.75 -28.80
C MET A 47 15.31 14.16 -27.41
N PHE A 48 14.36 13.22 -27.34
CA PHE A 48 13.99 12.53 -26.11
C PHE A 48 13.90 11.03 -26.32
N LEU A 49 14.30 10.29 -25.29
CA LEU A 49 14.05 8.86 -25.12
C LEU A 49 12.91 8.66 -24.13
N ALA A 50 11.82 8.03 -24.57
CA ALA A 50 10.62 7.81 -23.79
C ALA A 50 10.39 6.34 -23.46
N THR A 51 9.81 6.07 -22.30
CA THR A 51 9.38 4.73 -21.90
C THR A 51 7.96 4.72 -21.33
N THR A 52 7.18 3.72 -21.70
CA THR A 52 5.82 3.52 -21.15
C THR A 52 5.87 2.85 -19.80
N LEU A 53 5.12 3.36 -18.83
CA LEU A 53 5.16 2.86 -17.45
C LEU A 53 3.80 2.33 -16.99
N PRO A 54 3.75 1.15 -16.35
CA PRO A 54 2.60 0.79 -15.53
C PRO A 54 2.39 1.83 -14.43
N ARG A 55 1.13 2.13 -14.10
CA ARG A 55 0.78 3.09 -13.03
C ARG A 55 1.50 2.82 -11.70
N LYS A 56 1.73 1.54 -11.38
CA LYS A 56 2.46 1.11 -10.17
C LYS A 56 3.93 1.56 -10.16
N GLU A 57 4.64 1.42 -11.27
CA GLU A 57 6.05 1.80 -11.37
C GLU A 57 6.18 3.33 -11.36
N TRP A 58 5.29 4.02 -12.07
CA TRP A 58 5.21 5.48 -12.02
C TRP A 58 4.97 6.00 -10.60
N GLN A 59 4.03 5.39 -9.87
CA GLN A 59 3.81 5.74 -8.46
C GLN A 59 5.05 5.45 -7.62
N SER A 60 5.71 4.30 -7.81
CA SER A 60 6.91 3.95 -7.05
C SER A 60 8.03 4.98 -7.21
N TYR A 61 8.20 5.54 -8.41
CA TYR A 61 9.12 6.65 -8.66
C TYR A 61 8.71 7.93 -7.94
N LEU A 62 7.44 8.33 -8.04
CA LEU A 62 6.93 9.52 -7.34
C LEU A 62 7.09 9.40 -5.82
N ASP A 63 7.06 8.18 -5.28
CA ASP A 63 7.20 7.87 -3.87
C ASP A 63 8.66 7.80 -3.41
N GLY A 64 9.62 7.96 -4.34
CA GLY A 64 11.04 7.80 -4.05
C GLY A 64 11.49 6.34 -3.83
N ASN A 65 10.62 5.36 -4.08
CA ASN A 65 10.94 3.93 -3.90
C ASN A 65 11.87 3.38 -5.00
N CYS A 66 11.94 4.07 -6.14
CA CYS A 66 12.90 3.79 -7.20
C CYS A 66 13.38 5.09 -7.84
N ASP A 67 14.57 5.03 -8.46
CA ASP A 67 15.11 6.15 -9.21
C ASP A 67 14.58 6.18 -10.65
N LEU A 68 14.84 7.28 -11.35
CA LEU A 68 14.42 7.46 -12.73
C LEU A 68 15.04 6.39 -13.65
N ARG A 69 16.31 6.03 -13.42
CA ARG A 69 17.04 5.02 -14.19
C ARG A 69 16.36 3.64 -14.13
N TYR A 70 15.83 3.25 -12.97
CA TYR A 70 15.08 2.02 -12.80
C TYR A 70 13.92 1.93 -13.80
N LEU A 71 13.19 3.02 -14.05
CA LEU A 71 12.06 3.07 -15.00
C LEU A 71 12.46 2.68 -16.43
N PHE A 72 13.70 2.95 -16.84
CA PHE A 72 14.22 2.66 -18.18
C PHE A 72 14.87 1.28 -18.31
N THR A 73 15.34 0.70 -17.22
CA THR A 73 16.21 -0.48 -17.24
C THR A 73 15.51 -1.76 -16.76
N TYR A 74 14.67 -1.69 -15.73
CA TYR A 74 14.18 -2.86 -15.01
C TYR A 74 12.78 -3.38 -15.44
N PRO A 75 11.75 -2.55 -15.70
CA PRO A 75 10.40 -3.02 -16.02
C PRO A 75 10.37 -3.97 -17.23
N LYS A 76 9.84 -5.19 -17.03
CA LYS A 76 9.82 -6.27 -18.05
C LYS A 76 8.95 -5.98 -19.27
N ALA A 77 7.89 -5.20 -19.11
CA ALA A 77 6.91 -4.89 -20.15
C ALA A 77 6.92 -3.39 -20.45
N ARG A 78 7.93 -2.92 -21.19
CA ARG A 78 8.05 -1.52 -21.60
C ARG A 78 8.20 -1.40 -23.11
N LEU A 79 7.57 -0.38 -23.67
CA LEU A 79 7.83 0.08 -25.02
C LEU A 79 8.67 1.34 -24.92
N VAL A 80 9.75 1.38 -25.69
CA VAL A 80 10.68 2.50 -25.75
C VAL A 80 10.45 3.25 -27.05
N TYR A 81 10.54 4.56 -26.99
CA TYR A 81 10.34 5.44 -28.13
C TYR A 81 11.36 6.56 -28.14
N THR A 82 11.53 7.19 -29.28
CA THR A 82 12.23 8.48 -29.42
C THR A 82 11.33 9.51 -30.09
N PHE A 83 11.56 10.78 -29.80
CA PHE A 83 10.89 11.88 -30.49
C PHE A 83 11.70 13.18 -30.40
N ASP A 84 11.37 14.14 -31.25
CA ASP A 84 11.86 15.52 -31.18
C ASP A 84 10.76 16.41 -30.60
N LEU A 85 10.99 16.98 -29.42
CA LEU A 85 10.04 17.86 -28.74
C LEU A 85 9.75 19.13 -29.55
N ASN A 86 10.69 19.60 -30.37
CA ASN A 86 10.49 20.78 -31.22
C ASN A 86 9.47 20.53 -32.35
N THR A 87 9.11 19.27 -32.62
CA THR A 87 8.08 18.91 -33.60
C THR A 87 6.67 18.84 -33.01
N MET A 88 6.52 19.13 -31.71
CA MET A 88 5.24 19.12 -31.01
C MET A 88 4.25 20.13 -31.62
N GLN A 89 3.01 19.71 -31.82
CA GLN A 89 1.92 20.55 -32.32
C GLN A 89 0.67 20.31 -31.47
N ASP A 90 0.01 21.38 -31.01
CA ASP A 90 -1.19 21.30 -30.17
C ASP A 90 -1.02 20.39 -28.93
N ASN A 91 0.13 20.48 -28.26
CA ASN A 91 0.53 19.59 -27.15
C ASN A 91 0.58 18.10 -27.50
N ILE A 92 0.65 17.74 -28.79
CA ILE A 92 0.76 16.36 -29.24
C ILE A 92 2.17 16.10 -29.75
N VAL A 93 2.79 15.07 -29.18
CA VAL A 93 4.09 14.55 -29.58
C VAL A 93 3.89 13.29 -30.41
N ARG A 94 4.64 13.17 -31.51
CA ARG A 94 4.70 11.96 -32.33
C ARG A 94 5.97 11.20 -31.98
N MET A 95 5.80 9.98 -31.51
CA MET A 95 6.88 9.13 -31.05
C MET A 95 7.12 7.97 -32.03
N ASP A 96 8.39 7.73 -32.31
CA ASP A 96 8.88 6.63 -33.14
C ASP A 96 9.38 5.49 -32.25
N PRO A 97 9.06 4.22 -32.55
CA PRO A 97 9.53 3.10 -31.73
C PRO A 97 11.05 2.98 -31.75
N TYR A 98 11.64 2.82 -30.57
CA TYR A 98 13.05 2.49 -30.40
C TYR A 98 13.17 0.97 -30.17
N LEU A 99 13.81 0.27 -31.11
CA LEU A 99 13.85 -1.20 -31.14
C LEU A 99 15.16 -1.80 -30.64
N GLU A 100 16.18 -0.97 -30.46
CA GLU A 100 17.51 -1.38 -30.03
C GLU A 100 17.60 -1.42 -28.50
N ALA A 101 18.66 -2.03 -27.98
CA ALA A 101 18.98 -1.90 -26.56
C ALA A 101 19.35 -0.44 -26.28
N ILE A 102 18.81 0.13 -25.20
CA ILE A 102 19.13 1.50 -24.81
C ILE A 102 20.62 1.55 -24.43
N PRO A 103 21.45 2.37 -25.11
CA PRO A 103 22.84 2.56 -24.75
C PRO A 103 22.98 3.18 -23.36
N GLU A 104 24.09 2.91 -22.69
CA GLU A 104 24.33 3.35 -21.31
C GLU A 104 24.35 4.88 -21.19
N GLU A 105 24.91 5.54 -22.20
CA GLU A 105 25.01 7.00 -22.32
C GLU A 105 23.67 7.72 -22.48
N LEU A 106 22.60 7.01 -22.85
CA LEU A 106 21.26 7.58 -22.98
C LEU A 106 20.40 7.33 -21.73
N LEU A 107 20.90 6.57 -20.76
CA LEU A 107 20.18 6.28 -19.54
C LEU A 107 20.36 7.41 -18.53
N PRO A 108 19.33 7.69 -17.70
CA PRO A 108 19.49 8.55 -16.55
C PRO A 108 20.62 8.08 -15.64
N GLU A 109 21.29 9.05 -15.03
CA GLU A 109 22.22 8.79 -13.93
C GLU A 109 21.49 8.08 -12.77
N PRO A 110 22.15 7.16 -12.07
CA PRO A 110 21.58 6.51 -10.91
C PRO A 110 21.31 7.54 -9.78
N ARG A 111 20.34 7.22 -8.91
CA ARG A 111 19.95 8.04 -7.75
C ARG A 111 19.19 9.34 -8.07
N MET A 112 18.67 9.48 -9.29
CA MET A 112 17.78 10.57 -9.64
C MET A 112 16.33 10.25 -9.22
N PHE A 113 15.91 10.74 -8.05
CA PHE A 113 14.57 10.52 -7.48
C PHE A 113 13.55 11.62 -7.86
N SER A 114 12.26 11.40 -7.60
CA SER A 114 11.19 12.37 -7.91
C SER A 114 11.31 13.71 -7.17
N VAL A 115 12.00 13.74 -6.04
CA VAL A 115 12.23 14.97 -5.23
C VAL A 115 13.02 16.06 -5.98
N PHE A 116 13.60 15.74 -7.14
CA PHE A 116 14.35 16.69 -7.97
C PHE A 116 13.48 17.38 -9.05
N HIS A 117 12.16 17.24 -9.01
CA HIS A 117 11.28 17.88 -10.01
C HIS A 117 11.24 19.40 -9.83
N THR A 118 11.29 20.14 -10.94
CA THR A 118 11.23 21.61 -10.98
C THR A 118 9.80 22.14 -11.03
N GLU A 119 8.87 21.38 -11.61
CA GLU A 119 7.43 21.69 -11.58
C GLU A 119 6.71 20.82 -10.56
N GLU A 120 5.76 21.41 -9.84
CA GLU A 120 4.86 20.64 -8.97
C GLU A 120 3.92 19.78 -9.82
N LEU A 121 4.02 18.47 -9.64
CA LEU A 121 3.03 17.55 -10.19
C LEU A 121 1.80 17.50 -9.28
N PRO A 122 0.57 17.44 -9.84
CA PRO A 122 -0.63 17.15 -9.08
C PRO A 122 -0.63 15.67 -8.67
N VAL A 123 0.22 15.32 -7.70
CA VAL A 123 0.22 14.03 -7.02
C VAL A 123 -0.60 14.20 -5.76
N GLU A 124 -1.39 13.19 -5.40
CA GLU A 124 -1.98 13.17 -4.07
C GLU A 124 -0.86 13.34 -3.02
N PRO A 125 -1.07 14.15 -1.98
CA PRO A 125 -0.07 14.32 -0.95
C PRO A 125 0.17 13.00 -0.22
N MET A 126 1.41 12.78 0.21
CA MET A 126 1.71 11.72 1.17
C MET A 126 1.19 12.11 2.54
N ALA A 127 0.98 11.10 3.38
CA ALA A 127 0.74 11.30 4.79
C ALA A 127 1.88 12.13 5.40
N SER A 128 1.54 13.19 6.12
CA SER A 128 2.50 14.16 6.66
C SER A 128 2.61 14.14 8.18
N ASP A 129 1.67 13.49 8.87
CA ASP A 129 1.77 13.37 10.33
C ASP A 129 2.82 12.33 10.67
N GLU A 130 3.48 12.51 11.81
CA GLU A 130 4.59 11.68 12.26
C GLU A 130 4.28 11.06 13.61
N GLU A 131 4.68 9.80 13.78
CA GLU A 131 4.72 9.11 15.06
C GLU A 131 6.13 8.61 15.31
N VAL A 132 6.58 8.76 16.55
CA VAL A 132 7.90 8.30 16.99
C VAL A 132 7.72 7.09 17.90
N LEU A 133 8.27 5.97 17.45
CA LEU A 133 8.37 4.75 18.25
C LEU A 133 9.77 4.69 18.85
N VAL A 134 9.85 4.56 20.17
CA VAL A 134 11.12 4.28 20.86
C VAL A 134 11.41 2.80 20.69
N VAL A 135 12.61 2.47 20.26
CA VAL A 135 13.06 1.10 20.04
C VAL A 135 14.23 0.79 20.97
N ASP A 136 14.16 -0.34 21.65
CA ASP A 136 15.19 -0.79 22.58
C ASP A 136 15.50 -2.28 22.44
N GLY A 137 16.60 -2.72 23.05
CA GLY A 137 17.15 -4.06 22.93
C GLY A 137 17.90 -4.31 21.62
N GLU A 138 18.27 -5.56 21.38
CA GLU A 138 18.92 -5.99 20.14
C GLU A 138 17.87 -6.34 19.09
N TRP A 139 18.08 -5.90 17.84
CA TRP A 139 17.21 -6.21 16.72
C TRP A 139 18.02 -6.78 15.56
N ASP A 140 17.56 -7.90 15.03
CA ASP A 140 17.97 -8.31 13.69
C ASP A 140 17.03 -7.71 12.62
N MET A 141 17.52 -7.67 11.38
CA MET A 141 16.75 -7.09 10.27
C MET A 141 15.44 -7.85 9.99
N PRO A 142 15.38 -9.20 10.05
CA PRO A 142 14.12 -9.94 9.96
C PRO A 142 13.08 -9.58 11.03
N GLU A 143 13.47 -9.45 12.30
CA GLU A 143 12.60 -9.06 13.41
C GLU A 143 12.05 -7.66 13.20
N PHE A 144 12.90 -6.71 12.81
CA PHE A 144 12.44 -5.36 12.50
C PHE A 144 11.41 -5.35 11.36
N GLY A 145 11.71 -6.07 10.27
CA GLY A 145 10.78 -6.23 9.16
C GLY A 145 9.47 -6.90 9.56
N ASN A 146 9.51 -7.88 10.46
CA ASN A 146 8.33 -8.54 11.00
C ASN A 146 7.48 -7.58 11.83
N PHE A 147 8.09 -6.86 12.79
CA PHE A 147 7.39 -5.85 13.57
C PHE A 147 6.71 -4.82 12.66
N TYR A 148 7.48 -4.21 11.74
CA TYR A 148 6.96 -3.19 10.84
C TYR A 148 5.79 -3.72 10.00
N GLN A 149 5.89 -4.94 9.47
CA GLN A 149 4.81 -5.55 8.70
C GLN A 149 3.55 -5.77 9.56
N ARG A 150 3.68 -6.20 10.82
CA ARG A 150 2.53 -6.44 11.70
C ARG A 150 1.88 -5.15 12.17
N TYR A 151 2.68 -4.16 12.52
CA TYR A 151 2.20 -2.82 12.83
C TYR A 151 1.43 -2.23 11.63
N SER A 152 2.01 -2.32 10.43
CA SER A 152 1.37 -1.87 9.18
C SER A 152 0.09 -2.64 8.85
N ASP A 153 0.04 -3.96 9.10
CA ASP A 153 -1.17 -4.77 8.89
C ASP A 153 -2.34 -4.29 9.78
N VAL A 154 -2.07 -4.02 11.06
CA VAL A 154 -3.08 -3.49 12.01
C VAL A 154 -3.52 -2.09 11.61
N TYR A 155 -2.56 -1.19 11.37
CA TYR A 155 -2.82 0.17 10.93
C TYR A 155 -3.66 0.23 9.64
N ALA A 156 -3.29 -0.54 8.61
CA ALA A 156 -4.01 -0.58 7.34
C ALA A 156 -5.41 -1.16 7.46
N PHE A 157 -5.62 -2.09 8.40
CA PHE A 157 -6.95 -2.63 8.69
C PHE A 157 -7.87 -1.56 9.26
N ILE A 158 -7.42 -0.84 10.29
CA ILE A 158 -8.19 0.24 10.92
C ILE A 158 -8.50 1.34 9.89
N ALA A 159 -7.50 1.73 9.09
CA ALA A 159 -7.68 2.67 7.99
C ALA A 159 -8.76 2.22 7.00
N ALA A 160 -8.81 0.94 6.64
CA ALA A 160 -9.81 0.40 5.72
C ALA A 160 -11.24 0.48 6.30
N ILE A 161 -11.42 0.14 7.58
CA ILE A 161 -12.71 0.23 8.25
C ILE A 161 -13.20 1.68 8.31
N LYS A 162 -12.35 2.62 8.72
CA LYS A 162 -12.66 4.06 8.75
C LYS A 162 -13.02 4.62 7.39
N ASN A 163 -12.21 4.31 6.38
CA ASN A 163 -12.45 4.79 5.01
C ASN A 163 -13.77 4.27 4.44
N TRP A 164 -14.15 3.04 4.78
CA TRP A 164 -15.42 2.48 4.34
C TRP A 164 -16.61 3.18 5.03
N LYS A 165 -16.50 3.49 6.32
CA LYS A 165 -17.53 4.22 7.08
C LYS A 165 -17.65 5.70 6.69
N SER A 166 -16.56 6.34 6.26
CA SER A 166 -16.54 7.76 5.94
C SER A 166 -17.30 8.09 4.65
N LEU A 167 -18.23 9.04 4.72
CA LEU A 167 -18.96 9.55 3.55
C LEU A 167 -18.12 10.50 2.68
N GLN A 168 -17.00 11.00 3.20
CA GLN A 168 -16.10 11.90 2.47
C GLN A 168 -15.16 11.14 1.52
N VAL A 169 -15.08 9.81 1.67
CA VAL A 169 -14.22 8.96 0.85
C VAL A 169 -14.90 8.61 -0.48
N PRO A 170 -14.19 8.69 -1.62
CA PRO A 170 -14.75 8.35 -2.92
C PRO A 170 -15.40 6.97 -2.95
N ILE A 171 -16.56 6.85 -3.60
CA ILE A 171 -17.31 5.59 -3.67
C ILE A 171 -16.51 4.44 -4.27
N GLU A 172 -15.64 4.74 -5.23
CA GLU A 172 -14.75 3.75 -5.84
C GLU A 172 -13.77 3.13 -4.83
N LEU A 173 -13.28 3.92 -3.87
CA LEU A 173 -12.38 3.40 -2.84
C LEU A 173 -13.14 2.50 -1.87
N ARG A 174 -14.33 2.93 -1.44
CA ARG A 174 -15.20 2.12 -0.57
C ARG A 174 -15.58 0.79 -1.24
N GLN A 175 -15.86 0.80 -2.54
CA GLN A 175 -16.10 -0.42 -3.32
C GLN A 175 -14.87 -1.32 -3.40
N LYS A 176 -13.66 -0.75 -3.58
CA LYS A 176 -12.41 -1.53 -3.55
C LYS A 176 -12.19 -2.18 -2.18
N ILE A 177 -12.44 -1.45 -1.09
CA ILE A 177 -12.37 -2.01 0.27
C ILE A 177 -13.36 -3.16 0.42
N LEU A 178 -14.62 -2.95 0.05
CA LEU A 178 -15.66 -3.99 0.06
C LEU A 178 -15.24 -5.24 -0.73
N GLN A 179 -14.61 -5.08 -1.90
CA GLN A 179 -14.11 -6.20 -2.69
C GLN A 179 -13.01 -7.00 -1.97
N ILE A 180 -12.11 -6.36 -1.23
CA ILE A 180 -11.03 -7.05 -0.50
C ILE A 180 -11.60 -7.98 0.58
N PHE A 181 -12.63 -7.52 1.29
CA PHE A 181 -13.28 -8.29 2.36
C PHE A 181 -14.09 -9.48 1.82
N ASN A 182 -14.57 -9.43 0.57
CA ASN A 182 -15.47 -10.44 0.02
C ASN A 182 -14.84 -11.42 -0.98
N THR A 183 -13.73 -11.05 -1.61
CA THR A 183 -13.15 -11.87 -2.70
C THR A 183 -12.29 -13.04 -2.21
N LYS A 184 -11.97 -13.10 -0.91
CA LYS A 184 -11.11 -14.16 -0.38
C LYS A 184 -11.95 -15.33 0.14
N PRO A 185 -11.56 -16.58 -0.15
CA PRO A 185 -12.29 -17.74 0.34
C PRO A 185 -12.07 -17.99 1.85
N PHE A 186 -11.02 -17.40 2.45
CA PHE A 186 -10.63 -17.56 3.87
C PHE A 186 -10.54 -19.03 4.34
N GLN A 187 -10.06 -19.92 3.46
CA GLN A 187 -9.92 -21.36 3.73
C GLN A 187 -8.55 -21.74 4.33
N GLY A 188 -7.59 -20.80 4.42
CA GLY A 188 -6.26 -21.09 4.95
C GLY A 188 -5.38 -19.86 5.13
N GLY A 189 -4.17 -20.09 5.68
CA GLY A 189 -3.21 -19.04 6.04
C GLY A 189 -2.87 -18.07 4.91
N PHE A 190 -2.67 -18.58 3.70
CA PHE A 190 -2.35 -17.77 2.52
C PHE A 190 -3.43 -16.75 2.16
N SER A 191 -4.71 -17.06 2.41
CA SER A 191 -5.81 -16.12 2.16
C SER A 191 -5.69 -14.86 3.02
N TYR A 192 -5.29 -15.02 4.29
CA TYR A 192 -5.11 -13.89 5.21
C TYR A 192 -3.88 -13.05 4.86
N VAL A 193 -2.78 -13.67 4.43
CA VAL A 193 -1.59 -12.94 3.98
C VAL A 193 -1.94 -12.04 2.80
N HIS A 194 -2.63 -12.57 1.79
CA HIS A 194 -3.07 -11.77 0.65
C HIS A 194 -4.10 -10.70 1.02
N PHE A 195 -5.00 -10.99 1.95
CA PHE A 195 -5.97 -10.01 2.47
C PHE A 195 -5.25 -8.78 3.05
N PHE A 196 -4.32 -8.95 3.99
CA PHE A 196 -3.58 -7.82 4.56
C PHE A 196 -2.64 -7.13 3.56
N GLN A 197 -2.01 -7.88 2.65
CA GLN A 197 -1.22 -7.29 1.57
C GLN A 197 -2.08 -6.39 0.66
N GLU A 198 -3.29 -6.83 0.33
CA GLU A 198 -4.23 -6.03 -0.46
C GLU A 198 -4.68 -4.79 0.30
N LEU A 199 -5.02 -4.90 1.60
CA LEU A 199 -5.34 -3.73 2.43
C LEU A 199 -4.22 -2.69 2.40
N ASN A 200 -2.98 -3.10 2.73
CA ASN A 200 -1.81 -2.22 2.70
C ASN A 200 -1.62 -1.53 1.33
N SER A 201 -1.82 -2.25 0.24
CA SER A 201 -1.68 -1.71 -1.11
C SER A 201 -2.77 -0.69 -1.51
N ARG A 202 -3.88 -0.65 -0.76
CA ARG A 202 -5.08 0.14 -1.06
C ARG A 202 -5.33 1.28 -0.08
N VAL A 203 -4.55 1.39 0.99
CA VAL A 203 -4.54 2.57 1.86
C VAL A 203 -4.28 3.82 1.01
N GLN A 204 -5.05 4.87 1.26
CA GLN A 204 -4.90 6.16 0.58
C GLN A 204 -3.50 6.69 0.76
N ARG A 205 -2.99 7.43 -0.22
CA ARG A 205 -1.64 7.99 -0.15
C ARG A 205 -1.44 8.93 1.04
N THR A 206 -2.48 9.67 1.39
CA THR A 206 -2.55 10.58 2.53
C THR A 206 -2.57 9.88 3.89
N GLN A 207 -2.80 8.57 3.92
CA GLN A 207 -2.88 7.77 5.14
C GLN A 207 -1.83 6.67 5.18
N ARG A 208 -1.13 6.41 4.07
CA ARG A 208 -0.21 5.28 3.94
C ARG A 208 0.94 5.41 4.93
N LEU A 209 1.13 4.35 5.71
CA LEU A 209 2.26 4.25 6.61
C LEU A 209 3.58 4.22 5.82
N GLY A 210 4.49 5.13 6.15
CA GLY A 210 5.83 5.19 5.56
C GLY A 210 6.89 5.27 6.65
N LEU A 211 8.02 4.61 6.44
CA LEU A 211 9.20 4.80 7.26
C LEU A 211 9.91 6.09 6.82
N ASP A 212 10.21 7.00 7.76
CA ASP A 212 10.98 8.21 7.44
C ASP A 212 12.43 8.10 7.92
N LYS A 213 12.62 7.75 9.19
CA LYS A 213 13.95 7.68 9.79
C LYS A 213 14.07 6.57 10.81
N ILE A 214 15.22 5.90 10.80
CA ILE A 214 15.63 4.96 11.84
C ILE A 214 16.89 5.52 12.49
N SER A 215 16.82 5.80 13.78
CA SER A 215 17.97 6.13 14.62
C SER A 215 18.28 4.93 15.49
N TYR A 216 19.15 4.03 15.00
CA TYR A 216 19.54 2.86 15.77
C TYR A 216 20.60 3.23 16.83
N ALA A 217 20.13 3.36 18.06
CA ALA A 217 20.89 3.40 19.31
C ALA A 217 20.08 2.58 20.33
N SER A 218 20.62 2.21 21.49
CA SER A 218 19.81 1.66 22.59
C SER A 218 19.84 2.67 23.74
N PRO A 219 18.74 3.40 23.99
CA PRO A 219 17.49 3.45 23.22
C PRO A 219 17.64 4.23 21.90
N GLY A 220 16.84 3.86 20.91
CA GLY A 220 16.81 4.41 19.55
C GLY A 220 15.40 4.81 19.17
N THR A 221 15.21 5.32 17.95
CA THR A 221 13.89 5.76 17.47
C THR A 221 13.60 5.31 16.05
N VAL A 222 12.33 5.06 15.79
CA VAL A 222 11.78 4.86 14.45
C VAL A 222 10.70 5.92 14.25
N GLU A 223 10.94 6.79 13.28
CA GLU A 223 10.02 7.85 12.88
C GLU A 223 9.22 7.33 11.68
N ILE A 224 7.91 7.21 11.85
CA ILE A 224 6.97 6.75 10.82
C ILE A 224 6.01 7.89 10.47
N ARG A 225 5.66 7.99 9.18
CA ARG A 225 4.67 8.92 8.64
C ARG A 225 3.34 8.23 8.42
N GLY A 226 2.24 8.92 8.69
CA GLY A 226 0.88 8.39 8.61
C GLY A 226 -0.16 9.49 8.85
N GLU A 227 -1.37 9.08 9.21
CA GLU A 227 -2.48 9.98 9.56
C GLU A 227 -2.62 10.02 11.08
N ALA A 228 -2.65 11.23 11.66
CA ALA A 228 -2.67 11.42 13.11
C ALA A 228 -3.79 10.67 13.83
N GLU A 229 -4.99 10.62 13.24
CA GLU A 229 -6.13 9.90 13.83
C GLU A 229 -5.90 8.39 13.92
N LEU A 230 -5.18 7.80 12.96
CA LEU A 230 -4.86 6.37 12.98
C LEU A 230 -3.75 6.07 13.99
N PHE A 231 -2.78 6.98 14.16
CA PHE A 231 -1.78 6.86 15.22
C PHE A 231 -2.42 6.92 16.61
N ALA A 232 -3.34 7.86 16.84
CA ALA A 232 -4.07 7.93 18.10
C ALA A 232 -4.85 6.64 18.42
N GLU A 233 -5.37 5.96 17.39
CA GLU A 233 -6.01 4.64 17.55
C GLU A 233 -5.02 3.53 17.85
N MET A 234 -3.84 3.52 17.22
CA MET A 234 -2.79 2.55 17.57
C MET A 234 -2.32 2.74 19.01
N GLN A 235 -2.19 3.99 19.47
CA GLN A 235 -1.80 4.36 20.83
C GLN A 235 -2.83 3.98 21.90
N SER A 236 -4.12 3.90 21.55
CA SER A 236 -5.15 3.41 22.48
C SER A 236 -5.33 1.89 22.40
N LEU A 237 -5.28 1.33 21.19
CA LEU A 237 -5.52 -0.08 20.92
C LEU A 237 -4.45 -0.99 21.53
N ILE A 238 -3.16 -0.68 21.34
CA ILE A 238 -2.09 -1.57 21.81
C ILE A 238 -2.06 -1.66 23.34
N PRO A 239 -2.10 -0.55 24.12
CA PRO A 239 -2.17 -0.64 25.57
C PRO A 239 -3.44 -1.34 26.06
N ASN A 240 -4.62 -1.05 25.47
CA ASN A 240 -5.87 -1.74 25.81
C ASN A 240 -5.75 -3.25 25.61
N PHE A 241 -5.16 -3.66 24.48
CA PHE A 241 -4.94 -5.08 24.17
C PHE A 241 -4.01 -5.76 25.18
N LEU A 242 -2.95 -5.07 25.60
CA LEU A 242 -2.01 -5.59 26.59
C LEU A 242 -2.63 -5.70 27.98
N GLU A 243 -3.45 -4.73 28.39
CA GLU A 243 -4.15 -4.72 29.67
C GLU A 243 -5.16 -5.88 29.78
N HIS A 244 -5.92 -6.14 28.70
CA HIS A 244 -6.97 -7.18 28.66
C HIS A 244 -6.53 -8.48 27.97
N ARG A 245 -5.21 -8.70 27.84
CA ARG A 245 -4.66 -9.76 26.98
C ARG A 245 -5.16 -11.16 27.34
N ASP A 246 -5.31 -11.45 28.62
CA ASP A 246 -5.75 -12.76 29.10
C ASP A 246 -7.21 -13.04 28.74
N GLU A 247 -8.10 -12.05 28.94
CA GLU A 247 -9.52 -12.13 28.59
C GLU A 247 -9.71 -12.25 27.07
N ILE A 248 -8.97 -11.44 26.30
CA ILE A 248 -8.95 -11.52 24.83
C ILE A 248 -8.47 -12.90 24.37
N SER A 249 -7.43 -13.44 25.00
CA SER A 249 -6.88 -14.75 24.66
C SER A 249 -7.85 -15.88 24.97
N GLU A 250 -8.60 -15.79 26.06
CA GLU A 250 -9.64 -16.76 26.41
C GLU A 250 -10.80 -16.71 25.41
N GLN A 251 -11.30 -15.52 25.10
CA GLN A 251 -12.39 -15.32 24.14
C GLN A 251 -11.98 -15.75 22.73
N TYR A 252 -10.74 -15.46 22.32
CA TYR A 252 -10.17 -15.96 21.06
C TYR A 252 -10.16 -17.48 21.00
N LYS A 253 -9.66 -18.15 22.06
CA LYS A 253 -9.61 -19.61 22.13
C LYS A 253 -11.00 -20.22 22.05
N LYS A 254 -11.98 -19.66 22.75
CA LYS A 254 -13.37 -20.11 22.74
C LYS A 254 -13.97 -20.07 21.33
N LEU A 255 -13.87 -18.92 20.64
CA LEU A 255 -14.34 -18.78 19.27
C LEU A 255 -13.60 -19.72 18.30
N TYR A 256 -12.26 -19.76 18.40
CA TYR A 256 -11.43 -20.61 17.54
C TYR A 256 -11.76 -22.10 17.71
N GLN A 257 -11.89 -22.58 18.95
CA GLN A 257 -12.24 -23.98 19.26
C GLN A 257 -13.58 -24.34 18.65
N TYR A 258 -14.61 -23.50 18.85
CA TYR A 258 -15.92 -23.73 18.25
C TYR A 258 -15.86 -23.85 16.72
N LEU A 259 -15.17 -22.91 16.04
CA LEU A 259 -15.02 -22.98 14.58
C LEU A 259 -14.20 -24.20 14.13
N SER A 260 -13.25 -24.64 14.94
CA SER A 260 -12.41 -25.80 14.64
C SER A 260 -13.18 -27.12 14.78
N GLU A 261 -13.87 -27.32 15.90
CA GLU A 261 -14.65 -28.53 16.21
C GLU A 261 -15.75 -28.77 15.18
N ASN A 262 -16.38 -27.70 14.70
CA ASN A 262 -17.42 -27.74 13.68
C ASN A 262 -16.87 -27.68 12.24
N ARG A 263 -15.54 -27.74 12.05
CA ARG A 263 -14.84 -27.70 10.74
C ARG A 263 -15.07 -26.44 9.91
N TYR A 264 -15.54 -25.35 10.51
CA TYR A 264 -15.77 -24.08 9.84
C TYR A 264 -14.47 -23.33 9.48
N LEU A 265 -13.36 -23.58 10.19
CA LEU A 265 -12.07 -22.95 9.86
C LEU A 265 -11.61 -23.24 8.42
N GLN A 266 -11.89 -24.43 7.89
CA GLN A 266 -11.51 -24.82 6.52
C GLN A 266 -12.58 -24.52 5.46
N MET A 267 -13.80 -24.17 5.90
CA MET A 267 -14.94 -23.88 5.03
C MET A 267 -14.84 -22.47 4.44
N SER A 268 -15.15 -22.30 3.14
CA SER A 268 -15.28 -20.94 2.59
C SER A 268 -16.58 -20.29 3.03
N GLY A 269 -16.61 -18.96 3.03
CA GLY A 269 -17.85 -18.20 3.26
C GLY A 269 -18.98 -18.60 2.32
N GLU A 270 -18.67 -18.92 1.05
CA GLU A 270 -19.64 -19.38 0.05
C GLU A 270 -20.30 -20.73 0.39
N ASN A 271 -19.59 -21.59 1.11
CA ASN A 271 -20.06 -22.92 1.49
C ASN A 271 -20.68 -22.94 2.89
N TYR A 272 -20.75 -21.79 3.56
CA TYR A 272 -21.31 -21.67 4.89
C TYR A 272 -22.84 -21.79 4.82
N PRO A 273 -23.46 -22.74 5.56
CA PRO A 273 -24.90 -23.03 5.43
C PRO A 273 -25.82 -21.94 6.00
N ASP A 274 -25.26 -20.87 6.60
CA ASP A 274 -25.95 -19.73 7.19
C ASP A 274 -27.19 -20.08 8.03
N GLU A 275 -27.01 -21.04 8.94
CA GLU A 275 -28.06 -21.44 9.87
C GLU A 275 -28.24 -20.38 10.97
N PRO A 276 -29.45 -19.83 11.21
CA PRO A 276 -29.64 -18.67 12.07
C PRO A 276 -29.08 -18.82 13.50
N VAL A 277 -29.23 -20.00 14.10
CA VAL A 277 -28.74 -20.27 15.47
C VAL A 277 -27.21 -20.28 15.52
N ILE A 278 -26.58 -20.90 14.51
CA ILE A 278 -25.13 -21.01 14.40
C ILE A 278 -24.53 -19.64 14.08
N SER A 279 -25.10 -18.93 13.10
CA SER A 279 -24.68 -17.59 12.71
C SER A 279 -24.80 -16.60 13.87
N SER A 280 -25.90 -16.67 14.65
CA SER A 280 -26.08 -15.83 15.83
C SER A 280 -25.01 -16.08 16.90
N TYR A 281 -24.69 -17.35 17.18
CA TYR A 281 -23.64 -17.71 18.12
C TYR A 281 -22.25 -17.26 17.64
N ILE A 282 -21.89 -17.53 16.38
CA ILE A 282 -20.61 -17.11 15.82
C ILE A 282 -20.48 -15.58 15.87
N ASN A 283 -21.53 -14.85 15.50
CA ASN A 283 -21.54 -13.39 15.56
C ASN A 283 -21.43 -12.86 16.99
N SER A 284 -22.12 -13.48 17.97
CA SER A 284 -22.02 -13.03 19.36
C SER A 284 -20.62 -13.22 19.93
N GLU A 285 -19.99 -14.36 19.64
CA GLU A 285 -18.63 -14.64 20.12
C GLU A 285 -17.56 -13.78 19.41
N ALA A 286 -17.74 -13.51 18.11
CA ALA A 286 -16.87 -12.62 17.35
C ALA A 286 -17.04 -11.15 17.75
N ARG A 287 -18.27 -10.72 18.06
CA ARG A 287 -18.55 -9.38 18.60
C ARG A 287 -17.91 -9.20 19.97
N ALA A 288 -18.10 -10.16 20.88
CA ALA A 288 -17.47 -10.11 22.20
C ALA A 288 -15.93 -10.00 22.10
N LEU A 289 -15.31 -10.73 21.17
CA LEU A 289 -13.88 -10.63 20.92
C LEU A 289 -13.47 -9.22 20.42
N ALA A 290 -14.21 -8.68 19.44
CA ALA A 290 -13.94 -7.36 18.88
C ALA A 290 -14.13 -6.23 19.93
N GLU A 291 -15.17 -6.31 20.75
CA GLU A 291 -15.46 -5.35 21.82
C GLU A 291 -14.38 -5.37 22.91
N LEU A 292 -13.88 -6.54 23.33
CA LEU A 292 -12.77 -6.64 24.28
C LEU A 292 -11.48 -6.00 23.75
N MET A 293 -11.23 -6.12 22.44
CA MET A 293 -10.07 -5.49 21.81
C MET A 293 -10.25 -3.98 21.59
N SER A 294 -11.44 -3.41 21.80
CA SER A 294 -11.88 -2.07 21.37
C SER A 294 -11.92 -1.83 19.85
N GLU A 295 -11.10 -2.53 19.08
CA GLU A 295 -11.14 -2.60 17.62
C GLU A 295 -11.04 -4.06 17.15
N PRO A 296 -11.61 -4.44 16.00
CA PRO A 296 -12.25 -3.57 15.03
C PRO A 296 -13.74 -3.33 15.35
N ASP A 297 -14.34 -2.30 14.76
CA ASP A 297 -15.80 -2.17 14.70
C ASP A 297 -16.45 -3.43 14.08
N PHE A 298 -17.08 -4.26 14.92
CA PHE A 298 -17.69 -5.51 14.51
C PHE A 298 -18.75 -5.31 13.43
N ASP A 299 -19.61 -4.30 13.57
CA ASP A 299 -20.73 -4.08 12.65
C ASP A 299 -20.22 -3.66 11.27
N ALA A 300 -19.15 -2.88 11.23
CA ALA A 300 -18.48 -2.52 9.99
C ALA A 300 -17.84 -3.73 9.31
N VAL A 301 -17.14 -4.60 10.07
CA VAL A 301 -16.56 -5.84 9.53
C VAL A 301 -17.65 -6.78 9.03
N HIS A 302 -18.76 -6.90 9.76
CA HIS A 302 -19.88 -7.76 9.39
C HIS A 302 -20.54 -7.31 8.08
N ALA A 303 -20.81 -6.01 7.96
CA ALA A 303 -21.34 -5.43 6.72
C ALA A 303 -20.37 -5.56 5.55
N LEU A 304 -19.07 -5.37 5.78
CA LEU A 304 -18.01 -5.58 4.78
C LEU A 304 -17.93 -7.03 4.32
N ALA A 305 -18.27 -7.99 5.18
CA ALA A 305 -18.33 -9.42 4.89
C ALA A 305 -19.69 -9.89 4.33
N HIS A 306 -20.55 -8.97 3.87
CA HIS A 306 -21.92 -9.25 3.40
C HIS A 306 -22.74 -10.05 4.41
N ASP A 307 -22.68 -9.68 5.69
CA ASP A 307 -23.41 -10.31 6.79
C ASP A 307 -23.07 -11.81 6.98
N ASN A 308 -21.98 -12.29 6.38
CA ASN A 308 -21.54 -13.66 6.53
C ASN A 308 -20.84 -13.86 7.89
N ALA A 309 -21.53 -14.54 8.82
CA ALA A 309 -21.03 -14.75 10.17
C ALA A 309 -19.66 -15.44 10.22
N LEU A 310 -19.44 -16.45 9.38
CA LEU A 310 -18.18 -17.19 9.34
C LEU A 310 -17.02 -16.33 8.84
N VAL A 311 -17.22 -15.58 7.75
CA VAL A 311 -16.19 -14.69 7.21
C VAL A 311 -15.87 -13.59 8.21
N THR A 312 -16.89 -12.98 8.83
CA THR A 312 -16.75 -11.96 9.89
C THR A 312 -15.86 -12.48 11.02
N ALA A 313 -16.21 -13.63 11.61
CA ALA A 313 -15.43 -14.22 12.69
C ALA A 313 -13.98 -14.52 12.28
N LYS A 314 -13.76 -15.04 11.08
CA LYS A 314 -12.41 -15.31 10.56
C LYS A 314 -11.57 -14.05 10.40
N ILE A 315 -12.18 -12.96 9.95
CA ILE A 315 -11.50 -11.66 9.82
C ILE A 315 -11.14 -11.11 11.20
N VAL A 316 -12.06 -11.15 12.17
CA VAL A 316 -11.79 -10.73 13.56
C VAL A 316 -10.67 -11.57 14.18
N LEU A 317 -10.69 -12.90 14.03
CA LEU A 317 -9.60 -13.78 14.48
C LEU A 317 -8.27 -13.50 13.77
N ALA A 318 -8.30 -13.04 12.51
CA ALA A 318 -7.10 -12.68 11.78
C ALA A 318 -6.51 -11.35 12.25
N PHE A 319 -7.37 -10.37 12.53
CA PHE A 319 -6.98 -9.09 13.11
C PHE A 319 -6.38 -9.28 14.51
N GLN A 320 -7.04 -10.02 15.40
CA GLN A 320 -6.53 -10.33 16.74
C GLN A 320 -5.11 -10.90 16.69
N ARG A 321 -4.83 -11.85 15.79
CA ARG A 321 -3.49 -12.44 15.64
C ARG A 321 -2.45 -11.42 15.22
N ARG A 322 -2.79 -10.51 14.29
CA ARG A 322 -1.87 -9.45 13.86
C ARG A 322 -1.60 -8.45 14.97
N LEU A 323 -2.62 -8.14 15.75
CA LEU A 323 -2.50 -7.28 16.92
C LEU A 323 -1.66 -7.91 18.02
N ASP A 324 -1.85 -9.20 18.35
CA ASP A 324 -1.01 -9.91 19.33
C ASP A 324 0.45 -9.96 18.88
N GLU A 325 0.71 -10.26 17.60
CA GLU A 325 2.06 -10.28 17.02
C GLU A 325 2.75 -8.91 17.07
N ALA A 326 2.01 -7.81 16.85
CA ALA A 326 2.54 -6.45 16.97
C ALA A 326 2.75 -6.04 18.44
N ALA A 327 1.73 -6.26 19.30
CA ALA A 327 1.73 -5.90 20.71
C ALA A 327 2.78 -6.68 21.51
N ALA A 328 3.16 -7.89 21.08
CA ALA A 328 4.23 -8.66 21.70
C ALA A 328 5.55 -7.89 21.79
N TYR A 329 5.89 -7.05 20.81
CA TYR A 329 7.11 -6.22 20.86
C TYR A 329 7.04 -5.13 21.94
N PHE A 330 5.85 -4.58 22.17
CA PHE A 330 5.60 -3.64 23.26
C PHE A 330 5.66 -4.34 24.62
N ALA A 331 5.06 -5.52 24.74
CA ALA A 331 5.11 -6.34 25.96
C ALA A 331 6.55 -6.77 26.32
N GLN A 332 7.40 -7.01 25.33
CA GLN A 332 8.81 -7.32 25.52
C GLN A 332 9.66 -6.11 25.93
N GLY A 333 9.10 -4.90 25.92
CA GLY A 333 9.83 -3.65 26.16
C GLY A 333 10.76 -3.26 25.01
N ARG A 334 10.64 -3.89 23.84
CA ARG A 334 11.46 -3.59 22.66
C ARG A 334 10.94 -2.37 21.89
N VAL A 335 9.66 -2.05 22.05
CA VAL A 335 9.02 -0.89 21.45
C VAL A 335 8.17 -0.17 22.49
N SER A 336 8.15 1.15 22.48
CA SER A 336 7.13 1.94 23.16
C SER A 336 6.73 3.14 22.33
N PHE A 337 5.54 3.67 22.59
CA PHE A 337 5.20 5.01 22.12
C PHE A 337 6.07 6.04 22.84
N SER A 338 6.45 7.12 22.13
CA SER A 338 7.27 8.20 22.69
C SER A 338 6.50 9.10 23.65
#